data_AF-A0A932AQK1-F1
#
_entry.id   AF-A0A932AQK1-F1
#
_cell.length_a   1.000
_cell.length_b   1.000
_cell.length_c   1.000
_cell.angle_alpha   90.00
_cell.angle_beta   90.00
_cell.angle_gamma   90.00
#
_symmetry.space_group_name_H-M   'P 1'
#
loop_
_entity.id
_entity.type
_entity.pdbx_description
1 polymer ?
#
loop_
_entity_poly.entity_id
_entity_poly.type
_entity_poly.pdbx_seq_one_letter_code
_entity_poly.pdbx_strand_id
1 'polypeptide(L)'
;MPEVEIGIGKSARLAYGLDDVAIVPSRRTRDPEDVDLSWEIDAFRFDLPIVASPMDGVVSPATAVKLGELGAVGVLNLEGVWARYEDPEPLLGEIASLPADRVGARLRQIYAEPVKSELIRDRIREIRRSGVVAAGSVSPHRVEELVETVTRAELDLLVIQGSVVSAEHVTKGNPEPLNLKTFVRRLDVPVLVGGCSSYQAALHLMRTGAAGILVGVGAGRSSSTRRVLGVGTPLATAIADARAARMRHLDETGAYVHLIADGGFRTGGDIAKAIVCGADAVMVGSALAAAHEAPGRGSHGGMAAAHAELPRGARIDVGSRASLERILYGPADDDSGELNLAGALRRAMALCGHASLKELQKAEVVVLPSQDGRR
;
A
#
# COMPACT_ATOMS: atom_id res chain seq x y z
N MET A 1 15.14 -5.16 -23.28
CA MET A 1 15.38 -5.56 -21.87
C MET A 1 16.16 -6.86 -21.88
N PRO A 2 17.09 -7.11 -20.95
CA PRO A 2 17.80 -8.40 -20.91
C PRO A 2 16.78 -9.52 -20.65
N GLU A 3 16.73 -10.46 -21.57
CA GLU A 3 15.94 -11.69 -21.47
C GLU A 3 16.87 -12.85 -21.16
N VAL A 4 16.39 -13.77 -20.34
CA VAL A 4 17.05 -15.03 -20.01
C VAL A 4 16.26 -16.15 -20.65
N GLU A 5 16.93 -17.04 -21.38
CA GLU A 5 16.29 -18.25 -21.88
C GLU A 5 16.03 -19.22 -20.72
N ILE A 6 14.77 -19.61 -20.54
CA ILE A 6 14.37 -20.65 -19.57
C ILE A 6 14.48 -22.03 -20.21
N GLY A 7 14.18 -22.11 -21.50
CA GLY A 7 14.34 -23.29 -22.34
C GLY A 7 13.94 -22.96 -23.78
N ILE A 8 14.04 -23.95 -24.66
CA ILE A 8 13.76 -23.79 -26.08
C ILE A 8 12.35 -23.21 -26.28
N GLY A 9 12.27 -22.01 -26.86
CA GLY A 9 11.01 -21.32 -27.14
C GLY A 9 10.38 -20.56 -25.95
N LYS A 10 11.08 -20.45 -24.81
CA LYS A 10 10.61 -19.70 -23.64
C LYS A 10 11.71 -18.82 -23.06
N SER A 11 11.49 -17.50 -23.08
CA SER A 11 12.30 -16.54 -22.35
C SER A 11 11.57 -15.97 -21.13
N ALA A 12 12.35 -15.43 -20.21
CA ALA A 12 11.88 -14.64 -19.09
C ALA A 12 12.61 -13.29 -19.07
N ARG A 13 11.85 -12.24 -18.77
CA ARG A 13 12.42 -10.93 -18.46
C ARG A 13 13.03 -10.98 -17.06
N LEU A 14 14.25 -10.46 -16.93
CA LEU A 14 14.86 -10.24 -15.63
C LEU A 14 14.18 -9.08 -14.88
N ALA A 15 13.93 -9.27 -13.58
CA ALA A 15 13.31 -8.29 -12.70
C ALA A 15 13.99 -8.27 -11.32
N TYR A 16 13.85 -7.13 -10.64
CA TYR A 16 14.55 -6.78 -9.40
C TYR A 16 13.58 -6.30 -8.32
N GLY A 17 13.76 -6.76 -7.10
CA GLY A 17 13.13 -6.27 -5.89
C GLY A 17 13.86 -5.05 -5.34
N LEU A 18 13.36 -4.50 -4.23
CA LEU A 18 14.02 -3.37 -3.57
C LEU A 18 15.35 -3.79 -2.92
N ASP A 19 15.52 -5.05 -2.53
CA ASP A 19 16.78 -5.54 -1.92
C ASP A 19 17.90 -5.75 -2.95
N ASP A 20 17.55 -5.81 -4.24
CA ASP A 20 18.50 -6.00 -5.33
C ASP A 20 19.14 -4.69 -5.81
N VAL A 21 18.75 -3.55 -5.26
CA VAL A 21 19.15 -2.22 -5.74
C VAL A 21 19.60 -1.29 -4.62
N ALA A 22 20.48 -0.34 -4.95
CA ALA A 22 20.91 0.74 -4.07
C ALA A 22 20.90 2.08 -4.80
N ILE A 23 20.67 3.16 -4.04
CA ILE A 23 20.68 4.53 -4.55
C ILE A 23 22.11 5.03 -4.56
N VAL A 24 22.56 5.62 -5.67
CA VAL A 24 23.89 6.21 -5.78
C VAL A 24 23.83 7.67 -5.33
N PRO A 25 24.62 8.09 -4.34
CA PRO A 25 24.74 9.49 -3.98
C PRO A 25 25.23 10.33 -5.16
N SER A 26 24.60 11.48 -5.39
CA SER A 26 25.00 12.40 -6.48
C SER A 26 26.06 13.42 -6.01
N ARG A 27 26.36 14.42 -6.85
CA ARG A 27 27.54 15.29 -6.69
C ARG A 27 27.54 16.18 -5.45
N ARG A 28 26.39 16.45 -4.82
CA ARG A 28 26.29 17.37 -3.67
C ARG A 28 25.35 16.79 -2.63
N THR A 29 25.72 16.94 -1.36
CA THR A 29 24.84 16.68 -0.22
C THR A 29 24.04 17.94 0.14
N ARG A 30 22.98 17.76 0.93
CA ARG A 30 22.17 18.83 1.53
C ARG A 30 22.07 18.64 3.03
N ASP A 31 21.65 19.68 3.73
CA ASP A 31 21.22 19.58 5.11
C ASP A 31 19.85 18.89 5.16
N PRO A 32 19.61 17.90 6.05
CA PRO A 32 18.33 17.20 6.16
C PRO A 32 17.12 18.11 6.39
N GLU A 33 17.33 19.27 7.01
CA GLU A 33 16.33 20.30 7.29
C GLU A 33 15.78 20.96 6.01
N ASP A 34 16.57 20.97 4.93
CA ASP A 34 16.19 21.52 3.62
C ASP A 34 15.44 20.53 2.72
N VAL A 35 15.09 19.36 3.25
CA VAL A 35 14.38 18.30 2.52
C VAL A 35 12.88 18.35 2.82
N ASP A 36 12.07 18.39 1.78
CA ASP A 36 10.62 18.27 1.85
C ASP A 36 10.18 16.83 1.58
N LEU A 37 9.48 16.24 2.55
CA LEU A 37 8.91 14.89 2.46
C LEU A 37 7.41 14.92 2.11
N SER A 38 6.81 16.10 1.97
CA SER A 38 5.38 16.20 1.77
C SER A 38 4.92 15.52 0.48
N TRP A 39 3.73 14.96 0.55
CA TRP A 39 3.05 14.35 -0.58
C TRP A 39 1.68 15.00 -0.75
N GLU A 40 1.43 15.50 -1.95
CA GLU A 40 0.15 16.08 -2.33
C GLU A 40 -0.54 15.17 -3.35
N ILE A 41 -1.83 14.95 -3.18
CA ILE A 41 -2.68 14.23 -4.11
C ILE A 41 -4.07 14.85 -4.11
N ASP A 42 -4.54 15.25 -5.30
CA ASP A 42 -5.79 15.99 -5.43
C ASP A 42 -5.79 17.24 -4.52
N ALA A 43 -6.81 17.44 -3.68
CA ALA A 43 -6.88 18.53 -2.70
C ALA A 43 -6.14 18.25 -1.38
N PHE A 44 -5.56 17.07 -1.19
CA PHE A 44 -4.99 16.65 0.10
C PHE A 44 -3.47 16.78 0.12
N ARG A 45 -2.94 17.27 1.25
CA ARG A 45 -1.50 17.35 1.55
C ARG A 45 -1.20 16.55 2.81
N PHE A 46 -0.16 15.73 2.73
CA PHE A 46 0.39 14.93 3.83
C PHE A 46 1.85 15.33 4.06
N ASP A 47 2.32 15.36 5.30
CA ASP A 47 3.72 15.68 5.61
C ASP A 47 4.67 14.52 5.33
N LEU A 48 4.11 13.30 5.27
CA LEU A 48 4.83 12.07 4.95
C LEU A 48 4.20 11.37 3.74
N PRO A 49 5.01 10.74 2.87
CA PRO A 49 4.52 10.00 1.72
C PRO A 49 4.12 8.58 2.12
N ILE A 50 3.37 8.45 3.22
CA ILE A 50 3.01 7.17 3.86
C ILE A 50 1.50 7.01 3.91
N VAL A 51 1.03 5.95 3.27
CA VAL A 51 -0.34 5.45 3.33
C VAL A 51 -0.33 4.20 4.20
N ALA A 52 -1.05 4.17 5.32
CA ALA A 52 -1.15 2.93 6.10
C ALA A 52 -2.05 1.93 5.38
N SER A 53 -1.56 0.70 5.23
CA SER A 53 -2.26 -0.37 4.51
C SER A 53 -3.57 -0.73 5.24
N PRO A 54 -4.69 -0.97 4.52
CA PRO A 54 -5.98 -1.33 5.10
C PRO A 54 -5.98 -2.77 5.63
N MET A 55 -5.26 -2.96 6.73
CA MET A 55 -5.20 -4.19 7.49
C MET A 55 -5.82 -3.95 8.85
N ASP A 56 -6.77 -4.79 9.25
CA ASP A 56 -7.55 -4.60 10.48
C ASP A 56 -6.69 -4.54 11.76
N GLY A 57 -5.56 -5.26 11.76
CA GLY A 57 -4.57 -5.24 12.85
C GLY A 57 -3.63 -4.02 12.84
N VAL A 58 -3.75 -3.14 11.85
CA VAL A 58 -2.90 -1.94 11.68
C VAL A 58 -3.75 -0.67 11.77
N VAL A 59 -4.84 -0.61 10.99
CA VAL A 59 -5.69 0.57 10.88
C VAL A 59 -7.05 0.30 11.54
N SER A 60 -7.25 0.97 12.67
CA SER A 60 -8.52 1.23 13.33
C SER A 60 -8.91 2.69 13.10
N PRO A 61 -10.14 3.12 13.46
CA PRO A 61 -10.46 4.54 13.50
C PRO A 61 -9.45 5.36 14.32
N ALA A 62 -9.10 4.90 15.53
CA ALA A 62 -8.16 5.59 16.41
C ALA A 62 -6.75 5.69 15.81
N THR A 63 -6.22 4.61 15.22
CA THR A 63 -4.90 4.66 14.58
C THR A 63 -4.91 5.44 13.27
N ALA A 64 -6.02 5.45 12.52
CA ALA A 64 -6.17 6.31 11.35
C ALA A 64 -6.09 7.80 11.74
N VAL A 65 -6.78 8.18 12.83
CA VAL A 65 -6.67 9.54 13.39
C VAL A 65 -5.23 9.85 13.80
N LYS A 66 -4.59 8.97 14.57
CA LYS A 66 -3.22 9.19 15.04
C LYS A 66 -2.21 9.31 13.89
N LEU A 67 -2.37 8.51 12.84
CA LEU A 67 -1.54 8.61 11.63
C LEU A 67 -1.77 9.95 10.91
N GLY A 68 -3.02 10.40 10.82
CA GLY A 68 -3.39 11.71 10.27
C GLY A 68 -2.73 12.87 11.01
N GLU A 69 -2.78 12.86 12.34
CA GLU A 69 -2.11 13.85 13.20
C GLU A 69 -0.58 13.85 13.02
N LEU A 70 -0.01 12.69 12.68
CA LEU A 70 1.42 12.50 12.40
C LEU A 70 1.77 12.73 10.92
N GLY A 71 0.87 13.33 10.14
CA GLY A 71 1.13 13.74 8.75
C GLY A 71 1.15 12.60 7.73
N ALA A 72 0.68 11.41 8.09
CA ALA A 72 0.44 10.28 7.17
C ALA A 72 -1.08 10.10 6.93
N VAL A 73 -1.49 9.12 6.12
CA VAL A 73 -2.92 8.79 5.93
C VAL A 73 -3.22 7.35 6.32
N GLY A 74 -4.22 7.15 7.19
CA GLY A 74 -4.71 5.84 7.57
C GLY A 74 -5.86 5.38 6.66
N VAL A 75 -5.70 4.25 5.97
CA VAL A 75 -6.78 3.68 5.15
C VAL A 75 -7.51 2.58 5.91
N LEU A 76 -8.78 2.80 6.24
CA LEU A 76 -9.59 1.82 6.96
C LEU A 76 -10.05 0.69 6.02
N ASN A 77 -9.98 -0.57 6.45
CA ASN A 77 -10.58 -1.68 5.70
C ASN A 77 -12.11 -1.70 5.90
N LEU A 78 -12.87 -1.22 4.92
CA LEU A 78 -14.35 -1.11 5.01
C LEU A 78 -15.05 -2.46 4.81
N GLU A 79 -14.30 -3.51 4.52
CA GLU A 79 -14.78 -4.90 4.51
C GLU A 79 -14.22 -5.73 5.67
N GLY A 80 -13.47 -5.08 6.55
CA GLY A 80 -12.77 -5.69 7.66
C GLY A 80 -13.63 -5.90 8.90
N VAL A 81 -12.97 -6.18 10.02
CA VAL A 81 -13.66 -6.42 11.31
C VAL A 81 -14.28 -5.13 11.86
N TRP A 82 -13.68 -3.98 11.55
CA TRP A 82 -14.18 -2.65 11.96
C TRP A 82 -15.54 -2.29 11.34
N ALA A 83 -15.90 -2.98 10.25
CA ALA A 83 -17.18 -2.85 9.56
C ALA A 83 -18.14 -4.01 9.84
N ARG A 84 -17.78 -4.97 10.72
CA ARG A 84 -18.57 -6.17 11.04
C ARG A 84 -18.98 -6.25 12.50
N TYR A 85 -18.16 -5.68 13.39
CA TYR A 85 -18.34 -5.74 14.84
C TYR A 85 -18.31 -4.33 15.47
N GLU A 86 -19.16 -4.12 16.47
CA GLU A 86 -19.15 -2.88 17.27
C GLU A 86 -17.84 -2.71 18.05
N ASP A 87 -17.31 -3.83 18.57
CA ASP A 87 -16.01 -3.90 19.23
C ASP A 87 -15.20 -5.10 18.70
N PRO A 88 -14.28 -4.87 17.74
CA PRO A 88 -13.44 -5.92 17.19
C PRO A 88 -12.12 -6.14 17.96
N GLU A 89 -11.79 -5.32 18.96
CA GLU A 89 -10.48 -5.42 19.63
C GLU A 89 -10.23 -6.76 20.32
N PRO A 90 -11.22 -7.38 21.02
CA PRO A 90 -11.04 -8.71 21.59
C PRO A 90 -10.72 -9.77 20.52
N LEU A 91 -11.33 -9.66 19.33
CA LEU A 91 -11.10 -10.59 18.21
C LEU A 91 -9.69 -10.44 17.65
N LEU A 92 -9.20 -9.21 17.53
CA LEU A 92 -7.84 -8.93 17.07
C LEU A 92 -6.80 -9.42 18.09
N GLY A 93 -7.05 -9.22 19.38
CA GLY A 93 -6.23 -9.79 20.46
C GLY A 93 -6.20 -11.31 20.45
N GLU A 94 -7.35 -11.96 20.20
CA GLU A 94 -7.44 -13.41 20.01
C GLU A 94 -6.52 -13.85 18.85
N ILE A 95 -6.69 -13.27 17.65
CA ILE A 95 -5.88 -13.59 16.46
C ILE A 95 -4.38 -13.40 16.70
N ALA A 96 -3.99 -12.34 17.41
CA ALA A 96 -2.59 -12.06 17.73
C ALA A 96 -1.95 -13.14 18.63
N SER A 97 -2.73 -13.79 19.50
CA SER A 97 -2.26 -14.85 20.39
C SER A 97 -2.41 -16.27 19.85
N LEU A 98 -3.20 -16.46 18.78
CA LEU A 98 -3.51 -17.79 18.25
C LEU A 98 -2.29 -18.47 17.60
N PRO A 99 -2.11 -19.79 17.81
CA PRO A 99 -1.17 -20.61 17.06
C PRO A 99 -1.43 -20.54 15.54
N ALA A 100 -0.34 -20.48 14.75
CA ALA A 100 -0.40 -20.19 13.32
C ALA A 100 -1.28 -21.15 12.51
N ASP A 101 -1.35 -22.41 12.90
CA ASP A 101 -2.18 -23.46 12.29
C ASP A 101 -3.69 -23.24 12.50
N ARG A 102 -4.09 -22.54 13.56
CA ARG A 102 -5.49 -22.24 13.89
C ARG A 102 -5.98 -20.90 13.35
N VAL A 103 -5.08 -19.97 13.05
CA VAL A 103 -5.42 -18.61 12.60
C VAL A 103 -6.29 -18.61 11.35
N GLY A 104 -5.96 -19.41 10.34
CA GLY A 104 -6.70 -19.42 9.06
C GLY A 104 -8.17 -19.82 9.22
N ALA A 105 -8.43 -20.84 10.05
CA ALA A 105 -9.80 -21.27 10.35
C ALA A 105 -10.57 -20.20 11.12
N ARG A 106 -9.91 -19.55 12.10
CA ARG A 106 -10.54 -18.52 12.92
C ARG A 106 -10.85 -17.24 12.12
N LEU A 107 -9.94 -16.81 11.25
CA LEU A 107 -10.18 -15.66 10.36
C LEU A 107 -11.42 -15.88 9.50
N ARG A 108 -11.61 -17.08 8.92
CA ARG A 108 -12.82 -17.38 8.13
C ARG A 108 -14.09 -17.27 8.95
N GLN A 109 -14.08 -17.70 10.22
CA GLN A 109 -15.24 -17.56 11.09
C GLN A 109 -15.55 -16.09 11.40
N ILE A 110 -14.52 -15.30 11.73
CA ILE A 110 -14.69 -13.88 12.06
C ILE A 110 -15.20 -13.09 10.85
N TYR A 111 -14.67 -13.35 9.66
CA TYR A 111 -15.05 -12.63 8.44
C TYR A 111 -16.32 -13.19 7.76
N ALA A 112 -16.94 -14.24 8.32
CA ALA A 112 -18.25 -14.70 7.87
C ALA A 112 -19.40 -13.79 8.33
N GLU A 113 -19.20 -13.04 9.43
CA GLU A 113 -20.17 -12.03 9.89
C GLU A 113 -20.34 -10.95 8.81
N PRO A 114 -21.57 -10.65 8.33
CA PRO A 114 -21.78 -9.66 7.28
C PRO A 114 -21.25 -8.27 7.61
N VAL A 115 -20.85 -7.53 6.57
CA VAL A 115 -20.49 -6.12 6.70
C VAL A 115 -21.75 -5.28 6.96
N LYS A 116 -21.64 -4.37 7.93
CA LYS A 116 -22.69 -3.50 8.45
C LYS A 116 -22.47 -2.07 7.98
N SER A 117 -23.42 -1.56 7.19
CA SER A 117 -23.30 -0.24 6.58
C SER A 117 -23.32 0.90 7.60
N GLU A 118 -24.03 0.72 8.72
CA GLU A 118 -24.04 1.61 9.87
C GLU A 118 -22.66 1.76 10.49
N LEU A 119 -21.93 0.65 10.71
CA LEU A 119 -20.58 0.68 11.27
C LEU A 119 -19.61 1.39 10.31
N ILE A 120 -19.71 1.14 9.00
CA ILE A 120 -18.92 1.88 8.01
C ILE A 120 -19.12 3.39 8.16
N ARG A 121 -20.38 3.85 8.18
CA ARG A 121 -20.69 5.28 8.32
C ARG A 121 -20.16 5.85 9.64
N ASP A 122 -20.33 5.13 10.72
CA ASP A 122 -19.91 5.59 12.04
C ASP A 122 -18.39 5.70 12.15
N ARG A 123 -17.63 4.73 11.62
CA ARG A 123 -16.16 4.78 11.61
C ARG A 123 -15.60 5.89 10.73
N ILE A 124 -16.19 6.11 9.55
CA ILE A 124 -15.77 7.21 8.67
C ILE A 124 -16.04 8.56 9.37
N ARG A 125 -17.21 8.74 9.97
CA ARG A 125 -17.55 9.97 10.71
C ARG A 125 -16.67 10.18 11.93
N GLU A 126 -16.29 9.10 12.62
CA GLU A 126 -15.36 9.14 13.74
C GLU A 126 -14.01 9.73 13.31
N ILE A 127 -13.43 9.23 12.21
CA ILE A 127 -12.17 9.74 11.65
C ILE A 127 -12.33 11.19 11.20
N ARG A 128 -13.39 11.53 10.47
CA ARG A 128 -13.59 12.91 9.96
C ARG A 128 -13.77 13.95 11.06
N ARG A 129 -14.39 13.59 12.18
CA ARG A 129 -14.58 14.50 13.33
C ARG A 129 -13.26 14.95 13.96
N SER A 130 -12.16 14.22 13.78
CA SER A 130 -10.84 14.67 14.23
C SER A 130 -10.19 15.70 13.31
N GLY A 131 -10.73 15.90 12.10
CA GLY A 131 -10.22 16.85 11.11
C GLY A 131 -9.11 16.28 10.20
N VAL A 132 -8.77 14.99 10.31
CA VAL A 132 -7.85 14.32 9.38
C VAL A 132 -8.61 13.75 8.18
N VAL A 133 -7.89 13.42 7.11
CA VAL A 133 -8.45 12.77 5.92
C VAL A 133 -8.98 11.36 6.28
N ALA A 134 -10.27 11.12 6.08
CA ALA A 134 -10.84 9.79 6.19
C ALA A 134 -10.70 9.03 4.87
N ALA A 135 -9.77 8.06 4.87
CA ALA A 135 -9.57 7.16 3.75
C ALA A 135 -10.10 5.75 4.05
N GLY A 136 -10.69 5.11 3.05
CA GLY A 136 -11.33 3.79 3.20
C GLY A 136 -11.11 2.91 1.99
N SER A 137 -10.88 1.62 2.24
CA SER A 137 -10.63 0.61 1.21
C SER A 137 -11.81 -0.34 1.04
N VAL A 138 -12.14 -0.61 -0.21
CA VAL A 138 -13.11 -1.62 -0.65
C VAL A 138 -12.52 -2.41 -1.82
N SER A 139 -12.96 -3.64 -1.98
CA SER A 139 -12.58 -4.52 -3.07
C SER A 139 -13.38 -4.20 -4.33
N PRO A 140 -12.82 -4.48 -5.53
CA PRO A 140 -13.55 -4.33 -6.79
C PRO A 140 -14.88 -5.10 -6.83
N HIS A 141 -15.00 -6.19 -6.07
CA HIS A 141 -16.21 -7.02 -6.06
C HIS A 141 -17.37 -6.42 -5.26
N ARG A 142 -17.09 -5.50 -4.33
CA ARG A 142 -18.09 -4.92 -3.43
C ARG A 142 -18.23 -3.42 -3.52
N VAL A 143 -17.38 -2.77 -4.31
CA VAL A 143 -17.41 -1.31 -4.43
C VAL A 143 -18.77 -0.78 -4.90
N GLU A 144 -19.45 -1.43 -5.85
CA GLU A 144 -20.78 -1.00 -6.31
C GLU A 144 -21.86 -1.13 -5.22
N GLU A 145 -21.73 -2.12 -4.33
CA GLU A 145 -22.63 -2.33 -3.19
C GLU A 145 -22.40 -1.26 -2.11
N LEU A 146 -21.14 -0.92 -1.85
CA LEU A 146 -20.75 -0.07 -0.70
C LEU A 146 -20.61 1.42 -1.04
N VAL A 147 -20.60 1.78 -2.33
CA VAL A 147 -20.36 3.17 -2.78
C VAL A 147 -21.35 4.15 -2.17
N GLU A 148 -22.64 3.83 -2.14
CA GLU A 148 -23.66 4.73 -1.58
C GLU A 148 -23.43 4.96 -0.08
N THR A 149 -23.02 3.91 0.64
CA THR A 149 -22.71 3.98 2.07
C THR A 149 -21.52 4.88 2.35
N VAL A 150 -20.42 4.75 1.59
CA VAL A 150 -19.22 5.57 1.79
C VAL A 150 -19.42 7.02 1.34
N THR A 151 -20.17 7.25 0.25
CA THR A 151 -20.52 8.60 -0.20
C THR A 151 -21.42 9.31 0.81
N ARG A 152 -22.41 8.61 1.40
CA ARG A 152 -23.25 9.18 2.48
C ARG A 152 -22.51 9.42 3.80
N ALA A 153 -21.40 8.72 4.02
CA ALA A 153 -20.49 9.01 5.12
C ALA A 153 -19.54 10.18 4.80
N GLU A 154 -19.58 10.65 3.54
CA GLU A 154 -18.68 11.63 2.92
C GLU A 154 -17.21 11.27 3.16
N LEU A 155 -16.84 10.04 2.78
CA LEU A 155 -15.44 9.59 2.76
C LEU A 155 -14.60 10.54 1.90
N ASP A 156 -13.40 10.90 2.36
CA ASP A 156 -12.56 11.90 1.68
C ASP A 156 -11.72 11.27 0.55
N LEU A 157 -11.21 10.05 0.75
CA LEU A 157 -10.37 9.32 -0.20
C LEU A 157 -10.80 7.85 -0.31
N LEU A 158 -11.20 7.41 -1.50
CA LEU A 158 -11.59 6.01 -1.74
C LEU A 158 -10.41 5.20 -2.28
N VAL A 159 -10.20 4.01 -1.72
CA VAL A 159 -9.24 3.04 -2.22
C VAL A 159 -9.99 1.81 -2.74
N ILE A 160 -9.86 1.51 -4.03
CA ILE A 160 -10.35 0.28 -4.64
C ILE A 160 -9.18 -0.69 -4.75
N GLN A 161 -9.08 -1.64 -3.81
CA GLN A 161 -7.92 -2.51 -3.66
C GLN A 161 -8.26 -3.99 -3.76
N GLY A 162 -7.52 -4.70 -4.61
CA GLY A 162 -7.48 -6.16 -4.69
C GLY A 162 -6.05 -6.66 -4.91
N SER A 163 -5.82 -7.99 -4.82
CA SER A 163 -4.48 -8.56 -5.06
C SER A 163 -3.95 -8.28 -6.46
N VAL A 164 -4.84 -8.31 -7.46
CA VAL A 164 -4.60 -7.89 -8.84
C VAL A 164 -5.89 -7.23 -9.31
N VAL A 165 -5.79 -6.02 -9.84
CA VAL A 165 -6.94 -5.29 -10.40
C VAL A 165 -6.63 -4.87 -11.82
N SER A 166 -7.58 -5.15 -12.72
CA SER A 166 -7.57 -4.70 -14.11
C SER A 166 -8.68 -3.67 -14.32
N ALA A 167 -8.46 -2.72 -15.22
CA ALA A 167 -9.48 -1.72 -15.58
C ALA A 167 -10.74 -2.34 -16.20
N GLU A 168 -10.57 -3.49 -16.88
CA GLU A 168 -11.64 -4.27 -17.49
C GLU A 168 -11.67 -5.66 -16.86
N HIS A 169 -12.84 -6.08 -16.41
CA HIS A 169 -13.10 -7.44 -15.97
C HIS A 169 -13.98 -8.14 -17.01
N VAL A 170 -13.61 -9.35 -17.44
CA VAL A 170 -14.35 -10.11 -18.45
C VAL A 170 -15.04 -11.26 -17.76
N THR A 171 -16.37 -11.29 -17.82
CA THR A 171 -17.18 -12.41 -17.34
C THR A 171 -18.09 -12.91 -18.46
N LYS A 172 -18.39 -14.21 -18.46
CA LYS A 172 -19.44 -14.81 -19.29
C LYS A 172 -20.80 -14.84 -18.58
N GLY A 173 -20.83 -14.50 -17.30
CA GLY A 173 -22.03 -14.50 -16.47
C GLY A 173 -22.79 -13.18 -16.52
N ASN A 174 -23.95 -13.18 -15.86
CA ASN A 174 -24.74 -12.00 -15.55
C ASN A 174 -24.74 -11.88 -14.01
N PRO A 175 -24.49 -10.70 -13.39
CA PRO A 175 -24.51 -9.34 -13.94
C PRO A 175 -23.33 -8.93 -14.83
N GLU A 176 -23.49 -7.81 -15.54
CA GLU A 176 -22.42 -7.10 -16.25
C GLU A 176 -21.25 -6.78 -15.29
N PRO A 177 -19.99 -6.95 -15.70
CA PRO A 177 -18.86 -6.72 -14.81
C PRO A 177 -18.66 -5.22 -14.54
N LEU A 178 -18.18 -4.90 -13.33
CA LEU A 178 -17.76 -3.55 -12.97
C LEU A 178 -16.79 -2.97 -14.01
N ASN A 179 -17.18 -1.84 -14.60
CA ASN A 179 -16.32 -1.04 -15.47
C ASN A 179 -15.72 0.12 -14.65
N LEU A 180 -14.45 -0.02 -14.27
CA LEU A 180 -13.78 0.99 -13.44
C LEU A 180 -13.67 2.35 -14.14
N LYS A 181 -13.62 2.39 -15.47
CA LYS A 181 -13.50 3.65 -16.22
C LYS A 181 -14.76 4.51 -16.09
N THR A 182 -15.94 3.92 -16.15
CA THR A 182 -17.19 4.66 -15.95
C THR A 182 -17.47 4.87 -14.47
N PHE A 183 -17.15 3.89 -13.63
CA PHE A 183 -17.38 3.96 -12.20
C PHE A 183 -16.57 5.08 -11.52
N VAL A 184 -15.25 5.11 -11.71
CA VAL A 184 -14.36 6.08 -11.04
C VAL A 184 -14.71 7.52 -11.42
N ARG A 185 -15.03 7.79 -12.69
CA ARG A 185 -15.37 9.14 -13.18
C ARG A 185 -16.70 9.69 -12.66
N ARG A 186 -17.54 8.84 -12.08
CA ARG A 186 -18.84 9.26 -11.49
C ARG A 186 -18.71 9.66 -10.02
N LEU A 187 -17.55 9.45 -9.41
CA LEU A 187 -17.31 9.77 -8.01
C LEU A 187 -16.69 11.16 -7.90
N ASP A 188 -17.18 11.94 -6.94
CA ASP A 188 -16.66 13.29 -6.64
C ASP A 188 -15.44 13.25 -5.70
N VAL A 189 -15.05 12.06 -5.24
CA VAL A 189 -13.91 11.84 -4.34
C VAL A 189 -12.74 11.25 -5.12
N PRO A 190 -11.49 11.63 -4.81
CA PRO A 190 -10.33 11.01 -5.44
C PRO A 190 -10.30 9.51 -5.14
N VAL A 191 -9.92 8.73 -6.16
CA VAL A 191 -9.87 7.28 -6.08
C VAL A 191 -8.44 6.78 -6.32
N LEU A 192 -7.95 5.95 -5.39
CA LEU A 192 -6.78 5.10 -5.60
C LEU A 192 -7.21 3.72 -6.08
N VAL A 193 -6.58 3.17 -7.12
CA VAL A 193 -6.96 1.85 -7.66
C VAL A 193 -5.76 0.92 -7.83
N GLY A 194 -5.86 -0.33 -7.37
CA GLY A 194 -4.85 -1.36 -7.64
C GLY A 194 -5.10 -2.66 -6.86
N GLY A 195 -4.19 -3.61 -6.73
CA GLY A 195 -2.79 -3.59 -7.15
C GLY A 195 -2.55 -3.97 -8.61
N CYS A 196 -1.52 -3.36 -9.20
CA CYS A 196 -1.01 -3.70 -10.52
C CYS A 196 0.51 -3.91 -10.46
N SER A 197 1.08 -4.63 -11.44
CA SER A 197 2.53 -4.87 -11.47
C SER A 197 3.14 -4.90 -12.87
N SER A 198 2.40 -4.41 -13.87
CA SER A 198 2.86 -4.32 -15.26
C SER A 198 2.54 -2.96 -15.85
N TYR A 199 3.33 -2.55 -16.84
CA TYR A 199 3.11 -1.30 -17.60
C TYR A 199 1.67 -1.19 -18.13
N GLN A 200 1.15 -2.26 -18.75
CA GLN A 200 -0.16 -2.23 -19.40
C GLN A 200 -1.29 -2.09 -18.38
N ALA A 201 -1.22 -2.85 -17.27
CA ALA A 201 -2.20 -2.75 -16.21
C ALA A 201 -2.18 -1.36 -15.57
N ALA A 202 -0.99 -0.82 -15.27
CA ALA A 202 -0.84 0.53 -14.73
C ALA A 202 -1.44 1.59 -15.67
N LEU A 203 -1.11 1.57 -16.97
CA LEU A 203 -1.63 2.51 -17.95
C LEU A 203 -3.17 2.45 -18.05
N HIS A 204 -3.73 1.23 -18.04
CA HIS A 204 -5.18 1.05 -18.10
C HIS A 204 -5.88 1.56 -16.83
N LEU A 205 -5.31 1.31 -15.65
CA LEU A 205 -5.85 1.84 -14.40
C LEU A 205 -5.80 3.37 -14.37
N MET A 206 -4.72 4.00 -14.84
CA MET A 206 -4.64 5.46 -14.96
C MET A 206 -5.76 6.03 -15.84
N ARG A 207 -6.03 5.38 -16.98
CA ARG A 207 -7.08 5.80 -17.93
C ARG A 207 -8.51 5.71 -17.36
N THR A 208 -8.71 5.01 -16.24
CA THR A 208 -10.00 5.00 -15.53
C THR A 208 -10.37 6.38 -14.98
N GLY A 209 -9.39 7.26 -14.77
CA GLY A 209 -9.57 8.55 -14.09
C GLY A 209 -9.15 8.52 -12.62
N ALA A 210 -8.49 7.45 -12.17
CA ALA A 210 -7.96 7.36 -10.81
C ALA A 210 -6.94 8.48 -10.53
N ALA A 211 -7.00 9.06 -9.33
CA ALA A 211 -6.03 10.06 -8.85
C ALA A 211 -4.66 9.43 -8.56
N GLY A 212 -4.66 8.14 -8.19
CA GLY A 212 -3.45 7.35 -8.03
C GLY A 212 -3.70 5.86 -8.26
N ILE A 213 -2.61 5.12 -8.43
CA ILE A 213 -2.66 3.66 -8.57
C ILE A 213 -1.77 2.98 -7.53
N LEU A 214 -2.20 1.79 -7.08
CA LEU A 214 -1.39 0.94 -6.20
C LEU A 214 -0.51 0.01 -7.05
N VAL A 215 0.80 0.03 -6.80
CA VAL A 215 1.78 -0.74 -7.56
C VAL A 215 2.42 -1.79 -6.66
N GLY A 216 2.11 -3.06 -6.94
CA GLY A 216 2.59 -4.21 -6.19
C GLY A 216 1.61 -5.38 -6.28
N VAL A 217 2.13 -6.56 -6.64
CA VAL A 217 1.37 -7.82 -6.62
C VAL A 217 2.24 -8.87 -5.98
N GLY A 218 1.82 -9.36 -4.80
CA GLY A 218 2.57 -10.37 -4.07
C GLY A 218 3.88 -9.87 -3.43
N ALA A 219 4.07 -8.55 -3.33
CA ALA A 219 5.25 -7.92 -2.74
C ALA A 219 5.14 -7.69 -1.22
N GLY A 220 3.93 -7.75 -0.65
CA GLY A 220 3.69 -7.61 0.78
C GLY A 220 4.20 -8.80 1.60
N ARG A 221 4.72 -8.54 2.81
CA ARG A 221 5.22 -9.58 3.73
C ARG A 221 4.16 -10.61 4.12
N SER A 222 2.93 -10.15 4.34
CA SER A 222 1.80 -11.02 4.66
C SER A 222 1.18 -11.69 3.43
N SER A 223 1.57 -11.31 2.21
CA SER A 223 1.01 -11.89 0.99
C SER A 223 1.70 -13.20 0.63
N SER A 224 0.90 -14.24 0.38
CA SER A 224 1.35 -15.50 -0.20
C SER A 224 0.99 -15.65 -1.68
N THR A 225 0.48 -14.60 -2.35
CA THR A 225 0.04 -14.64 -3.76
C THR A 225 1.06 -15.26 -4.71
N ARG A 226 2.34 -14.87 -4.64
CA ARG A 226 3.40 -15.48 -5.48
C ARG A 226 3.58 -16.97 -5.20
N ARG A 227 3.54 -17.38 -3.93
CA ARG A 227 3.69 -18.77 -3.51
C ARG A 227 2.47 -19.63 -3.87
N VAL A 228 1.27 -19.08 -3.75
CA VAL A 228 0.01 -19.81 -3.96
C VAL A 228 -0.39 -19.84 -5.43
N LEU A 229 -0.19 -18.74 -6.17
CA LEU A 229 -0.65 -18.60 -7.55
C LEU A 229 0.47 -18.56 -8.60
N GLY A 230 1.74 -18.37 -8.19
CA GLY A 230 2.83 -18.10 -9.14
C GLY A 230 2.77 -16.71 -9.79
N VAL A 231 1.87 -15.83 -9.33
CA VAL A 231 1.64 -14.50 -9.91
C VAL A 231 2.28 -13.42 -9.05
N GLY A 232 3.11 -12.59 -9.66
CA GLY A 232 3.64 -11.37 -9.06
C GLY A 232 4.85 -10.85 -9.80
N THR A 233 5.33 -9.67 -9.40
CA THR A 233 6.50 -9.03 -10.00
C THR A 233 7.34 -8.40 -8.88
N PRO A 234 8.68 -8.53 -8.91
CA PRO A 234 9.55 -7.82 -7.99
C PRO A 234 9.30 -6.30 -7.99
N LEU A 235 9.24 -5.71 -6.80
CA LEU A 235 8.61 -4.40 -6.58
C LEU A 235 9.36 -3.24 -7.26
N ALA A 236 10.70 -3.21 -7.25
CA ALA A 236 11.46 -2.15 -7.91
C ALA A 236 11.16 -2.09 -9.41
N THR A 237 11.09 -3.27 -10.05
CA THR A 237 10.73 -3.38 -11.47
C THR A 237 9.28 -2.98 -11.72
N ALA A 238 8.34 -3.40 -10.87
CA ALA A 238 6.94 -3.03 -11.02
C ALA A 238 6.72 -1.51 -10.93
N ILE A 239 7.39 -0.84 -9.98
CA ILE A 239 7.33 0.62 -9.83
C ILE A 239 7.92 1.32 -11.06
N ALA A 240 9.08 0.87 -11.54
CA ALA A 240 9.71 1.46 -12.73
C ALA A 240 8.84 1.32 -13.99
N ASP A 241 8.20 0.16 -14.19
CA ASP A 241 7.25 -0.05 -15.28
C ASP A 241 6.02 0.86 -15.16
N ALA A 242 5.45 0.98 -13.96
CA ALA A 242 4.31 1.86 -13.69
C ALA A 242 4.69 3.34 -13.88
N ARG A 243 5.92 3.74 -13.53
CA ARG A 243 6.46 5.08 -13.82
C ARG A 243 6.48 5.36 -15.31
N ALA A 244 6.95 4.40 -16.12
CA ALA A 244 6.94 4.56 -17.58
C ALA A 244 5.50 4.72 -18.10
N ALA A 245 4.55 3.93 -17.58
CA ALA A 245 3.13 4.07 -17.92
C ALA A 245 2.57 5.44 -17.52
N ARG A 246 2.95 5.96 -16.34
CA ARG A 246 2.56 7.30 -15.87
C ARG A 246 3.05 8.40 -16.80
N MET A 247 4.30 8.31 -17.26
CA MET A 247 4.84 9.31 -18.21
C MET A 247 4.08 9.27 -19.52
N ARG A 248 3.79 8.06 -20.04
CA ARG A 248 2.96 7.92 -21.24
C ARG A 248 1.56 8.51 -21.04
N HIS A 249 0.91 8.25 -19.91
CA HIS A 249 -0.41 8.79 -19.60
C HIS A 249 -0.37 10.32 -19.50
N LEU A 250 0.64 10.88 -18.84
CA LEU A 250 0.85 12.32 -18.72
C LEU A 250 1.03 12.97 -20.10
N ASP A 251 1.83 12.36 -20.97
CA ASP A 251 2.03 12.85 -22.34
C ASP A 251 0.72 12.78 -23.16
N GLU A 252 -0.10 11.75 -22.96
CA GLU A 252 -1.38 11.56 -23.66
C GLU A 252 -2.49 12.50 -23.18
N THR A 253 -2.50 12.89 -21.90
CA THR A 253 -3.68 13.49 -21.25
C THR A 253 -3.41 14.79 -20.51
N GLY A 254 -2.15 15.11 -20.21
CA GLY A 254 -1.76 16.18 -19.29
C GLY A 254 -2.04 15.89 -17.82
N ALA A 255 -2.61 14.73 -17.49
CA ALA A 255 -2.97 14.36 -16.11
C ALA A 255 -1.88 13.50 -15.44
N TYR A 256 -1.39 13.97 -14.29
CA TYR A 256 -0.47 13.24 -13.45
C TYR A 256 -1.23 12.29 -12.52
N VAL A 257 -0.97 10.99 -12.63
CA VAL A 257 -1.54 9.98 -11.73
C VAL A 257 -0.47 9.50 -10.76
N HIS A 258 -0.76 9.57 -9.47
CA HIS A 258 0.21 9.20 -8.44
C HIS A 258 0.48 7.69 -8.41
N LEU A 259 1.72 7.32 -8.10
CA LEU A 259 2.11 5.92 -7.88
C LEU A 259 2.32 5.67 -6.39
N ILE A 260 1.47 4.85 -5.80
CA ILE A 260 1.62 4.39 -4.43
C ILE A 260 2.20 2.98 -4.48
N ALA A 261 3.45 2.82 -4.11
CA ALA A 261 4.07 1.50 -4.07
C ALA A 261 3.49 0.72 -2.88
N ASP A 262 2.93 -0.47 -3.14
CA ASP A 262 2.30 -1.34 -2.13
C ASP A 262 3.12 -2.64 -1.98
N GLY A 263 3.75 -2.80 -0.82
CA GLY A 263 4.69 -3.90 -0.61
C GLY A 263 5.15 -4.05 0.83
N GLY A 264 6.09 -4.97 1.02
CA GLY A 264 6.62 -5.35 2.32
C GLY A 264 7.62 -4.35 2.91
N PHE A 265 7.33 -3.04 2.90
CA PHE A 265 8.19 -2.01 3.46
C PHE A 265 8.47 -2.25 4.94
N ARG A 266 9.76 -2.21 5.31
CA ARG A 266 10.22 -2.41 6.70
C ARG A 266 11.04 -1.23 7.17
N THR A 267 11.91 -0.74 6.30
CA THR A 267 12.90 0.27 6.65
C THR A 267 12.69 1.56 5.87
N GLY A 268 13.21 2.67 6.38
CA GLY A 268 13.23 3.93 5.61
C GLY A 268 14.06 3.82 4.31
N GLY A 269 15.03 2.91 4.27
CA GLY A 269 15.78 2.59 3.04
C GLY A 269 14.89 1.96 1.95
N ASP A 270 13.95 1.09 2.32
CA ASP A 270 12.99 0.52 1.37
C ASP A 270 12.08 1.61 0.78
N ILE A 271 11.65 2.55 1.61
CA ILE A 271 10.85 3.70 1.18
C ILE A 271 11.65 4.55 0.19
N ALA A 272 12.90 4.91 0.54
CA ALA A 272 13.77 5.68 -0.34
C ALA A 272 13.97 4.99 -1.70
N LYS A 273 14.25 3.68 -1.71
CA LYS A 273 14.41 2.89 -2.94
C LYS A 273 13.14 2.90 -3.79
N ALA A 274 11.96 2.74 -3.19
CA ALA A 274 10.69 2.79 -3.92
C ALA A 274 10.40 4.17 -4.52
N ILE A 275 10.67 5.26 -3.79
CA ILE A 275 10.54 6.63 -4.30
C ILE A 275 11.49 6.81 -5.50
N VAL A 276 12.77 6.43 -5.40
CA VAL A 276 13.71 6.54 -6.54
C VAL A 276 13.23 5.74 -7.76
N CYS A 277 12.67 4.53 -7.56
CA CYS A 277 12.11 3.74 -8.66
C CYS A 277 10.91 4.43 -9.35
N GLY A 278 10.25 5.38 -8.70
CA GLY A 278 9.21 6.20 -9.32
C GLY A 278 7.96 6.42 -8.48
N ALA A 279 7.87 5.86 -7.28
CA ALA A 279 6.73 6.05 -6.39
C ALA A 279 6.64 7.52 -5.91
N ASP A 280 5.42 7.99 -5.73
CA ASP A 280 5.11 9.29 -5.12
C ASP A 280 4.79 9.12 -3.62
N ALA A 281 4.25 7.95 -3.25
CA ALA A 281 4.06 7.52 -1.87
C ALA A 281 4.23 6.00 -1.71
N VAL A 282 4.25 5.53 -0.47
CA VAL A 282 4.33 4.10 -0.13
C VAL A 282 3.17 3.67 0.75
N MET A 283 2.62 2.48 0.49
CA MET A 283 1.65 1.84 1.37
C MET A 283 2.37 0.92 2.36
N VAL A 284 2.32 1.27 3.64
CA VAL A 284 3.09 0.61 4.71
C VAL A 284 2.14 -0.18 5.62
N GLY A 285 2.42 -1.47 5.79
CA GLY A 285 1.68 -2.35 6.71
C GLY A 285 2.55 -2.80 7.89
N SER A 286 3.53 -3.67 7.61
CA SER A 286 4.31 -4.35 8.66
C SER A 286 5.05 -3.42 9.62
N ALA A 287 5.66 -2.33 9.15
CA ALA A 287 6.35 -1.40 10.05
C ALA A 287 5.37 -0.72 11.03
N LEU A 288 4.15 -0.38 10.58
CA LEU A 288 3.12 0.24 11.42
C LEU A 288 2.43 -0.78 12.34
N ALA A 289 2.38 -2.06 11.95
CA ALA A 289 1.87 -3.13 12.80
C ALA A 289 2.68 -3.31 14.09
N ALA A 290 3.95 -2.88 14.10
CA ALA A 290 4.82 -2.92 15.28
C ALA A 290 4.52 -1.79 16.29
N ALA A 291 3.59 -0.89 15.97
CA ALA A 291 3.22 0.19 16.87
C ALA A 291 2.53 -0.33 18.15
N HIS A 292 2.69 0.37 19.27
CA HIS A 292 1.91 0.10 20.48
C HIS A 292 0.42 0.35 20.28
N GLU A 293 0.09 1.31 19.41
CA GLU A 293 -1.27 1.69 19.05
C GLU A 293 -1.90 0.71 18.03
N ALA A 294 -1.09 -0.14 17.37
CA ALA A 294 -1.61 -1.05 16.34
C ALA A 294 -2.60 -2.06 16.97
N PRO A 295 -3.84 -2.17 16.46
CA PRO A 295 -4.87 -3.04 17.05
C PRO A 295 -4.49 -4.52 17.15
N GLY A 296 -3.67 -4.98 16.22
CA GLY A 296 -3.19 -6.36 16.15
C GLY A 296 -2.00 -6.67 17.05
N ARG A 297 -1.53 -5.71 17.87
CA ARG A 297 -0.52 -5.90 18.93
C ARG A 297 0.79 -6.51 18.42
N GLY A 298 1.35 -5.97 17.34
CA GLY A 298 2.52 -6.55 16.67
C GLY A 298 2.19 -7.64 15.66
N SER A 299 0.93 -8.04 15.53
CA SER A 299 0.48 -9.02 14.53
C SER A 299 -0.43 -8.40 13.49
N HIS A 300 -0.29 -8.81 12.23
CA HIS A 300 -1.16 -8.35 11.16
C HIS A 300 -1.34 -9.41 10.06
N GLY A 301 -2.38 -9.24 9.24
CA GLY A 301 -2.65 -10.07 8.07
C GLY A 301 -3.19 -9.20 6.93
N GLY A 302 -2.87 -9.55 5.68
CA GLY A 302 -3.45 -8.87 4.53
C GLY A 302 -4.92 -9.27 4.31
N MET A 303 -5.69 -8.45 3.60
CA MET A 303 -7.13 -8.70 3.33
C MET A 303 -7.42 -10.08 2.74
N ALA A 304 -6.49 -10.63 1.94
CA ALA A 304 -6.64 -11.95 1.31
C ALA A 304 -6.40 -13.14 2.27
N ALA A 305 -6.02 -12.92 3.53
CA ALA A 305 -5.82 -13.98 4.52
C ALA A 305 -7.14 -14.63 4.96
N ALA A 306 -8.24 -13.87 4.97
CA ALA A 306 -9.55 -14.35 5.39
C ALA A 306 -10.41 -14.90 4.24
N HIS A 307 -9.87 -15.01 3.02
CA HIS A 307 -10.61 -15.51 1.87
C HIS A 307 -11.17 -16.92 2.15
N ALA A 308 -12.47 -17.11 1.91
CA ALA A 308 -13.19 -18.32 2.33
C ALA A 308 -12.63 -19.60 1.70
N GLU A 309 -12.37 -19.57 0.39
CA GLU A 309 -11.94 -20.76 -0.37
C GLU A 309 -10.42 -20.87 -0.51
N LEU A 310 -9.76 -19.80 -0.98
CA LEU A 310 -8.32 -19.80 -1.26
C LEU A 310 -7.60 -18.63 -0.56
N PRO A 311 -7.22 -18.79 0.72
CA PRO A 311 -6.40 -17.82 1.44
C PRO A 311 -5.08 -17.54 0.72
N ARG A 312 -4.80 -16.25 0.48
CA ARG A 312 -3.57 -15.76 -0.17
C ARG A 312 -2.79 -14.79 0.72
N GLY A 313 -3.04 -14.87 2.02
CA GLY A 313 -2.29 -14.15 3.04
C GLY A 313 -1.99 -15.03 4.24
N ALA A 314 -1.00 -14.63 5.02
CA ALA A 314 -0.65 -15.21 6.29
C ALA A 314 -0.67 -14.13 7.38
N ARG A 315 -0.91 -14.55 8.62
CA ARG A 315 -0.63 -13.72 9.80
C ARG A 315 0.88 -13.62 9.97
N ILE A 316 1.38 -12.40 10.02
CA ILE A 316 2.77 -12.07 10.31
C ILE A 316 2.84 -11.50 11.71
N ASP A 317 3.84 -11.92 12.46
CA ASP A 317 4.20 -11.34 13.74
C ASP A 317 5.48 -10.54 13.54
N VAL A 318 5.41 -9.24 13.85
CA VAL A 318 6.54 -8.30 13.84
C VAL A 318 6.91 -7.84 15.25
N GLY A 319 6.16 -8.28 16.27
CA GLY A 319 6.28 -7.79 17.64
C GLY A 319 5.82 -6.34 17.81
N SER A 320 5.40 -5.96 19.02
CA SER A 320 5.18 -4.55 19.37
C SER A 320 6.50 -3.94 19.86
N ARG A 321 6.87 -2.78 19.32
CA ARG A 321 8.23 -2.23 19.46
C ARG A 321 8.26 -0.78 19.97
N ALA A 322 7.42 0.09 19.43
CA ALA A 322 7.44 1.52 19.76
C ALA A 322 6.08 2.19 19.46
N SER A 323 5.87 3.43 19.88
CA SER A 323 4.72 4.24 19.45
C SER A 323 4.77 4.55 17.95
N LEU A 324 3.63 4.82 17.31
CA LEU A 324 3.55 5.32 15.93
C LEU A 324 4.46 6.53 15.67
N GLU A 325 4.46 7.50 16.59
CA GLU A 325 5.29 8.71 16.48
C GLU A 325 6.78 8.35 16.39
N ARG A 326 7.25 7.48 17.29
CA ARG A 326 8.63 7.01 17.28
C ARG A 326 8.99 6.14 16.06
N ILE A 327 8.07 5.34 15.54
CA ILE A 327 8.28 4.59 14.29
C ILE A 327 8.47 5.57 13.12
N LEU A 328 7.64 6.60 13.03
CA LEU A 328 7.67 7.57 11.93
C LEU A 328 8.83 8.56 12.05
N TYR A 329 9.02 9.18 13.22
CA TYR A 329 9.92 10.33 13.44
C TYR A 329 11.11 10.03 14.35
N GLY A 330 11.13 8.88 15.01
CA GLY A 330 12.22 8.49 15.91
C GLY A 330 12.11 9.09 17.32
N PRO A 331 13.22 9.12 18.08
CA PRO A 331 14.55 8.65 17.67
C PRO A 331 14.60 7.13 17.48
N ALA A 332 15.46 6.68 16.56
CA ALA A 332 15.88 5.30 16.45
C ALA A 332 17.00 5.02 17.46
N ASP A 333 16.93 3.90 18.17
CA ASP A 333 17.90 3.45 19.17
C ASP A 333 18.72 2.23 18.72
N ASP A 334 18.52 1.78 17.49
CA ASP A 334 19.28 0.71 16.84
C ASP A 334 19.43 0.96 15.33
N ASP A 335 20.13 0.04 14.65
CA ASP A 335 20.49 0.09 13.23
C ASP A 335 19.55 -0.72 12.32
N SER A 336 18.44 -1.24 12.85
CA SER A 336 17.50 -2.05 12.05
C SER A 336 16.82 -1.27 10.93
N GLY A 337 16.77 0.06 11.05
CA GLY A 337 16.12 0.96 10.10
C GLY A 337 14.60 0.96 10.15
N GLU A 338 13.99 0.22 11.10
CA GLU A 338 12.53 0.09 11.27
C GLU A 338 11.91 1.20 12.14
N LEU A 339 12.74 2.03 12.78
CA LEU A 339 12.34 3.25 13.47
C LEU A 339 12.84 4.49 12.73
N ASN A 340 12.19 5.63 12.97
CA ASN A 340 12.49 6.91 12.31
C ASN A 340 12.47 6.82 10.78
N LEU A 341 11.39 6.26 10.23
CA LEU A 341 11.22 6.09 8.78
C LEU A 341 11.37 7.42 8.01
N ALA A 342 10.80 8.51 8.54
CA ALA A 342 10.89 9.84 7.97
C ALA A 342 12.33 10.37 7.99
N GLY A 343 13.03 10.23 9.12
CA GLY A 343 14.44 10.66 9.24
C GLY A 343 15.37 9.86 8.33
N ALA A 344 15.13 8.56 8.17
CA ALA A 344 15.90 7.72 7.24
C ALA A 344 15.67 8.14 5.78
N LEU A 345 14.42 8.37 5.36
CA LEU A 345 14.11 8.90 4.02
C LEU A 345 14.76 10.27 3.79
N ARG A 346 14.60 11.18 4.76
CA ARG A 346 15.18 12.53 4.74
C ARG A 346 16.69 12.50 4.59
N ARG A 347 17.37 11.66 5.37
CA ARG A 347 18.84 11.48 5.27
C ARG A 347 19.25 10.89 3.92
N ALA A 348 18.53 9.90 3.40
CA ALA A 348 18.82 9.34 2.08
C ALA A 348 18.72 10.41 0.98
N MET A 349 17.66 11.23 1.01
CA MET A 349 17.47 12.36 0.08
C MET A 349 18.57 13.40 0.20
N ALA A 350 18.92 13.80 1.43
CA ALA A 350 19.95 14.77 1.72
C ALA A 350 21.34 14.30 1.23
N LEU A 351 21.70 13.04 1.50
CA LEU A 351 22.95 12.42 1.04
C LEU A 351 23.00 12.29 -0.49
N CYS A 352 21.85 12.09 -1.14
CA CYS A 352 21.75 12.03 -2.60
C CYS A 352 21.61 13.42 -3.26
N GLY A 353 21.45 14.49 -2.49
CA GLY A 353 21.39 15.87 -2.99
C GLY A 353 20.02 16.36 -3.46
N HIS A 354 18.93 15.70 -3.07
CA HIS A 354 17.57 15.99 -3.55
C HIS A 354 16.72 16.67 -2.48
N ALA A 355 15.99 17.73 -2.88
CA ALA A 355 15.14 18.51 -1.97
C ALA A 355 13.75 17.91 -1.78
N SER A 356 13.25 17.20 -2.79
CA SER A 356 11.86 16.73 -2.83
C SER A 356 11.77 15.31 -3.34
N LEU A 357 10.68 14.62 -3.02
CA LEU A 357 10.41 13.26 -3.49
C LEU A 357 10.49 13.15 -5.01
N LYS A 358 10.01 14.18 -5.72
CA LYS A 358 10.02 14.23 -7.18
C LYS A 358 11.42 14.35 -7.77
N GLU A 359 12.30 15.09 -7.10
CA GLU A 359 13.71 15.17 -7.49
C GLU A 359 14.43 13.84 -7.24
N LEU A 360 14.14 13.18 -6.12
CA LEU A 360 14.74 11.89 -5.75
C LEU A 360 14.44 10.80 -6.80
N GLN A 361 13.29 10.84 -7.47
CA GLN A 361 12.98 9.96 -8.61
C GLN A 361 14.01 10.04 -9.78
N LYS A 362 14.91 11.04 -9.80
CA LYS A 362 15.96 11.19 -10.82
C LYS A 362 17.31 10.63 -10.35
N ALA A 363 17.44 10.20 -9.10
CA ALA A 363 18.68 9.65 -8.57
C ALA A 363 19.10 8.39 -9.35
N GLU A 364 20.40 8.19 -9.45
CA GLU A 364 20.95 6.98 -10.06
C GLU A 364 20.73 5.78 -9.15
N VAL A 365 20.44 4.63 -9.77
CA VAL A 365 20.23 3.35 -9.08
C VAL A 365 21.16 2.32 -9.68
N VAL A 366 21.85 1.58 -8.82
CA VAL A 366 22.68 0.45 -9.21
C VAL A 366 22.03 -0.85 -8.78
N VAL A 367 22.25 -1.90 -9.56
CA VAL A 367 21.91 -3.27 -9.19
C VAL A 367 23.06 -3.84 -8.37
N LEU A 368 22.75 -4.37 -7.20
CA LEU A 368 23.72 -5.04 -6.35
C LEU A 368 24.04 -6.43 -6.95
N PRO A 369 25.31 -6.87 -6.90
CA PRO A 369 25.63 -8.26 -7.22
C PRO A 369 24.80 -9.19 -6.33
N SER A 370 24.24 -10.27 -6.89
CA SER A 370 23.51 -11.23 -6.04
C SER A 370 24.49 -11.81 -5.03
N GLN A 371 24.15 -11.74 -3.74
CA GLN A 371 25.06 -12.19 -2.68
C GLN A 371 25.34 -13.71 -2.73
N ASP A 372 24.56 -14.47 -3.51
CA ASP A 372 24.63 -15.93 -3.59
C ASP A 372 25.01 -16.50 -4.97
N GLY A 373 25.35 -15.68 -5.96
CA GLY A 373 25.75 -16.16 -7.29
C GLY A 373 24.69 -16.99 -8.04
N ARG A 374 23.46 -17.07 -7.53
CA ARG A 374 22.32 -17.71 -8.18
C ARG A 374 21.30 -16.64 -8.54
N ARG A 375 20.87 -16.67 -9.81
CA ARG A 375 19.69 -15.99 -10.33
C ARG A 375 18.70 -17.05 -10.77
#